data_AF-A0A970UWP7-F1
#
_entry.id   AF-A0A970UWP7-F1
#
_cell.length_a   1.000
_cell.length_b   1.000
_cell.length_c   1.000
_cell.angle_alpha   90.00
_cell.angle_beta   90.00
_cell.angle_gamma   90.00
#
_symmetry.space_group_name_H-M   'P 1'
#
loop_
_entity.id
_entity.type
_entity.pdbx_description
1 polymer ?
#
loop_
_entity_poly.entity_id
_entity_poly.type
_entity_poly.pdbx_seq_one_letter_code
_entity_poly.pdbx_strand_id
1 'polypeptide(L)'
;KPKKEVESLPFYSFSYKQYPTHQDKLTDLWDSLKLNNFISTDTPLPTFKKIFSGTEINNPVKWKGKISELYYFIKLIYTDFKLVENLKQKQWQVTCICFVNENVEPFSRSQFRSLKRPELTGDKIDKAVNLLK
;
A
#
# COMPACT_ATOMS: atom_id res chain seq x y z
N LYS A 1 16.22 37.53 -1.06
CA LYS A 1 15.16 36.70 -0.44
C LYS A 1 15.63 35.25 -0.48
N PRO A 2 15.95 34.59 0.63
CA PRO A 2 16.27 33.17 0.58
C PRO A 2 14.97 32.39 0.34
N LYS A 3 14.99 31.51 -0.67
CA LYS A 3 13.93 30.55 -0.95
C LYS A 3 13.85 29.62 0.26
N LYS A 4 12.67 29.52 0.88
CA LYS A 4 12.39 28.46 1.86
C LYS A 4 12.72 27.13 1.18
N GLU A 5 13.75 26.46 1.70
CA GLU A 5 13.99 25.05 1.44
C GLU A 5 12.69 24.33 1.79
N VAL A 6 11.98 23.86 0.76
CA VAL A 6 10.87 22.95 0.96
C VAL A 6 11.53 21.66 1.36
N GLU A 7 11.65 21.44 2.68
CA GLU A 7 11.97 20.15 3.26
C GLU A 7 11.18 19.09 2.48
N SER A 8 11.89 18.36 1.63
CA SER A 8 11.29 17.31 0.82
C SER A 8 10.95 16.21 1.81
N LEU A 9 9.74 16.24 2.38
CA LEU A 9 9.24 15.15 3.20
C LEU A 9 9.50 13.86 2.42
N PRO A 10 10.39 13.01 2.91
CA PRO A 10 10.70 11.79 2.21
C PRO A 10 9.49 10.87 2.38
N PHE A 11 8.76 10.66 1.28
CA PHE A 11 7.60 9.78 1.26
C PHE A 11 8.11 8.34 1.20
N TYR A 12 8.44 7.80 2.37
CA TYR A 12 9.03 6.48 2.51
C TYR A 12 8.02 5.34 2.42
N SER A 13 6.85 5.55 3.03
CA SER A 13 5.79 4.55 3.15
C SER A 13 4.44 5.25 3.30
N PHE A 14 3.37 4.45 3.35
CA PHE A 14 2.06 4.96 3.72
C PHE A 14 2.01 5.20 5.23
N SER A 15 1.21 6.17 5.66
CA SER A 15 0.94 6.38 7.10
C SER A 15 -0.54 6.13 7.34
N TYR A 16 -0.89 5.01 7.97
CA TYR A 16 -2.29 4.71 8.31
C TYR A 16 -2.77 5.64 9.44
N LYS A 17 -3.89 6.33 9.23
CA LYS A 17 -4.36 7.38 10.16
C LYS A 17 -4.68 6.87 11.55
N GLN A 18 -5.16 5.63 11.64
CA GLN A 18 -5.49 4.98 12.91
C GLN A 18 -4.36 4.07 13.41
N TYR A 19 -3.14 4.21 12.88
CA TYR A 19 -2.00 3.36 13.28
C TYR A 19 -1.75 3.32 14.80
N PRO A 20 -1.88 4.42 15.57
CA PRO A 20 -1.66 4.35 17.03
C PRO A 20 -2.78 3.64 17.80
N THR A 21 -4.01 3.62 17.26
CA THR A 21 -5.22 3.22 17.99
C THR A 21 -5.82 1.90 17.51
N HIS A 22 -5.58 1.50 16.27
CA HIS A 22 -6.20 0.33 15.63
C HIS A 22 -5.19 -0.49 14.82
N GLN A 23 -4.09 -0.92 15.44
CA GLN A 23 -3.09 -1.78 14.78
C GLN A 23 -3.59 -3.20 14.50
N ASP A 24 -4.63 -3.63 15.21
CA ASP A 24 -5.38 -4.88 15.01
C ASP A 24 -6.00 -4.92 13.62
N LYS A 25 -6.58 -3.82 13.12
CA LYS A 25 -7.12 -3.73 11.75
C LYS A 25 -6.08 -4.00 10.67
N LEU A 26 -4.81 -3.64 10.91
CA LEU A 26 -3.71 -3.96 10.01
C LEU A 26 -3.35 -5.46 10.05
N THR A 27 -3.56 -6.13 11.19
CA THR A 27 -3.45 -7.58 11.30
C THR A 27 -4.55 -8.25 10.48
N ASP A 28 -5.80 -7.81 10.63
CA ASP A 28 -6.94 -8.36 9.87
C ASP A 28 -6.76 -8.17 8.36
N LEU A 29 -6.28 -6.99 7.94
CA LEU A 29 -5.95 -6.72 6.55
C LEU A 29 -4.85 -7.67 6.06
N TRP A 30 -3.78 -7.84 6.83
CA TRP A 30 -2.67 -8.74 6.49
C TRP A 30 -3.15 -10.17 6.29
N ASP A 31 -3.95 -10.69 7.21
CA ASP A 31 -4.54 -12.03 7.12
C ASP A 31 -5.45 -12.16 5.89
N SER A 32 -6.30 -11.16 5.64
CA SER A 32 -7.19 -11.15 4.47
C SER A 32 -6.42 -11.13 3.14
N LEU A 33 -5.34 -10.34 3.05
CA LEU A 33 -4.51 -10.30 1.84
C LEU A 33 -3.75 -11.63 1.61
N LYS A 34 -3.29 -12.29 2.68
CA LYS A 34 -2.66 -13.62 2.58
C LYS A 34 -3.65 -14.69 2.17
N LEU A 35 -4.83 -14.72 2.80
CA LEU A 35 -5.89 -15.68 2.50
C LEU A 35 -6.32 -15.61 1.02
N ASN A 36 -6.31 -14.41 0.44
CA ASN A 36 -6.66 -14.18 -0.95
C ASN A 36 -5.47 -14.25 -1.92
N ASN A 37 -4.28 -14.65 -1.46
CA ASN A 37 -3.04 -14.75 -2.25
C ASN A 37 -2.58 -13.44 -2.91
N PHE A 38 -2.91 -12.27 -2.33
CA PHE A 38 -2.44 -10.99 -2.84
C PHE A 38 -1.02 -10.66 -2.38
N ILE A 39 -0.60 -11.17 -1.22
CA ILE A 39 0.77 -11.08 -0.71
C ILE A 39 1.30 -12.48 -0.38
N SER A 40 2.61 -12.62 -0.22
CA SER A 40 3.22 -13.91 0.12
C SER A 40 2.73 -14.44 1.47
N THR A 41 2.52 -15.76 1.56
CA THR A 41 2.24 -16.44 2.84
C THR A 41 3.38 -16.28 3.84
N ASP A 42 4.58 -16.03 3.35
CA ASP A 42 5.79 -15.85 4.14
C ASP A 42 6.02 -14.39 4.55
N THR A 43 5.16 -13.45 4.13
CA THR A 43 5.27 -12.05 4.53
C THR A 43 5.04 -11.90 6.03
N PRO A 44 6.04 -11.49 6.82
CA PRO A 44 5.87 -11.31 8.25
C PRO A 44 4.95 -10.13 8.56
N LEU A 45 4.12 -10.26 9.60
CA LEU A 45 3.22 -9.20 10.05
C LEU A 45 3.95 -7.87 10.36
N PRO A 46 5.11 -7.86 11.04
CA PRO A 46 5.84 -6.61 11.29
C PRO A 46 6.30 -5.92 9.99
N THR A 47 6.75 -6.70 8.99
CA THR A 47 7.13 -6.19 7.67
C THR A 47 5.95 -5.55 6.96
N PHE A 48 4.76 -6.17 7.04
CA PHE A 48 3.55 -5.61 6.47
C PHE A 48 3.12 -4.33 7.19
N LYS A 49 3.07 -4.31 8.52
CA LYS A 49 2.70 -3.11 9.30
C LYS A 49 3.64 -1.94 9.02
N LYS A 50 4.92 -2.21 8.76
CA LYS A 50 5.93 -1.19 8.40
C LYS A 50 5.55 -0.38 7.15
N ILE A 51 4.82 -0.97 6.19
CA ILE A 51 4.31 -0.26 5.00
C ILE A 51 3.35 0.88 5.36
N PHE A 52 2.71 0.80 6.53
CA PHE A 52 1.70 1.74 7.00
C PHE A 52 2.19 2.62 8.16
N SER A 53 3.47 2.55 8.53
CA SER A 53 4.01 3.28 9.69
C SER A 53 4.52 4.68 9.37
N GLY A 54 4.58 5.08 8.09
CA GLY A 54 5.11 6.38 7.68
C GLY A 54 6.64 6.53 7.77
N THR A 55 7.36 5.44 8.03
CA THR A 55 8.82 5.42 8.18
C THR A 55 9.50 4.74 7.00
N GLU A 56 10.84 4.79 6.95
CA GLU A 56 11.66 4.11 5.95
C GLU A 56 11.36 2.60 5.81
N ILE A 57 11.36 2.14 4.56
CA ILE A 57 11.14 0.74 4.17
C ILE A 57 12.45 0.13 3.71
N ASN A 58 12.93 -0.86 4.46
CA ASN A 58 14.09 -1.66 4.07
C ASN A 58 13.68 -2.98 3.39
N ASN A 59 12.49 -3.48 3.73
CA ASN A 59 11.98 -4.77 3.26
C ASN A 59 10.61 -4.56 2.59
N PRO A 60 10.56 -4.43 1.25
CA PRO A 60 9.29 -4.32 0.55
C PRO A 60 8.50 -5.63 0.65
N VAL A 61 7.18 -5.53 0.60
CA VAL A 61 6.29 -6.71 0.58
C VAL A 61 6.14 -7.21 -0.85
N LYS A 62 6.31 -8.52 -1.02
CA LYS A 62 6.06 -9.21 -2.28
C LYS A 62 4.55 -9.25 -2.55
N TRP A 63 4.14 -8.55 -3.60
CA TRP A 63 2.78 -8.62 -4.14
C TRP A 63 2.68 -9.77 -5.13
N LYS A 64 1.78 -10.72 -4.84
CA LYS A 64 1.50 -11.91 -5.65
C LYS A 64 0.29 -11.76 -6.57
N GLY A 65 -0.54 -10.76 -6.31
CA GLY A 65 -1.65 -10.43 -7.19
C GLY A 65 -1.20 -9.81 -8.52
N LYS A 66 -2.16 -9.60 -9.41
CA LYS A 66 -1.97 -8.81 -10.63
C LYS A 66 -1.72 -7.35 -10.28
N ILE A 67 -1.05 -6.63 -11.18
CA ILE A 67 -0.80 -5.19 -10.98
C ILE A 67 -2.09 -4.36 -10.90
N SER A 68 -3.16 -4.76 -11.59
CA SER A 68 -4.49 -4.15 -11.48
C SER A 68 -5.08 -4.27 -10.07
N GLU A 69 -4.75 -5.34 -9.36
CA GLU A 69 -5.19 -5.58 -7.99
C GLU A 69 -4.42 -4.69 -7.02
N LEU A 70 -3.10 -4.59 -7.17
CA LEU A 70 -2.29 -3.64 -6.39
C LEU A 70 -2.74 -2.20 -6.62
N TYR A 71 -2.96 -1.82 -7.89
CA TYR A 71 -3.50 -0.52 -8.24
C TYR A 71 -4.80 -0.22 -7.51
N TYR A 72 -5.76 -1.16 -7.58
CA TYR A 72 -7.07 -0.98 -6.99
C TYR A 72 -7.01 -0.91 -5.47
N PHE A 73 -6.19 -1.76 -4.85
CA PHE A 73 -5.92 -1.71 -3.40
C PHE A 73 -5.41 -0.32 -2.97
N ILE A 74 -4.38 0.21 -3.64
CA ILE A 74 -3.82 1.52 -3.32
C ILE A 74 -4.83 2.65 -3.59
N LYS A 75 -5.59 2.57 -4.69
CA LYS A 75 -6.66 3.52 -5.01
C LYS A 75 -7.70 3.59 -3.88
N LEU A 76 -8.11 2.45 -3.33
CA LEU A 76 -9.09 2.41 -2.25
C LEU A 76 -8.55 3.05 -0.97
N ILE A 77 -7.36 2.65 -0.51
CA ILE A 77 -6.81 3.16 0.76
C ILE A 77 -6.43 4.64 0.69
N TYR A 78 -5.97 5.12 -0.48
CA TYR A 78 -5.43 6.46 -0.64
C TYR A 78 -6.46 7.47 -1.17
N THR A 79 -7.18 7.11 -2.24
CA THR A 79 -8.07 8.03 -2.95
C THR A 79 -9.50 7.93 -2.47
N ASP A 80 -10.06 6.73 -2.43
CA ASP A 80 -11.50 6.55 -2.25
C ASP A 80 -11.89 6.66 -0.77
N PHE A 81 -11.19 5.94 0.12
CA PHE A 81 -11.48 5.95 1.56
C PHE A 81 -10.54 6.83 2.39
N LYS A 82 -9.42 7.30 1.79
CA LYS A 82 -8.46 8.22 2.44
C LYS A 82 -8.03 7.76 3.84
N LEU A 83 -7.76 6.46 3.98
CA LEU A 83 -7.41 5.77 5.22
C LEU A 83 -5.96 6.05 5.64
N VAL A 84 -5.13 6.47 4.69
CA VAL A 84 -3.74 6.86 4.90
C VAL A 84 -3.56 8.37 4.74
N GLU A 85 -2.46 8.91 5.28
CA GLU A 85 -2.10 10.31 5.13
C GLU A 85 -1.90 10.71 3.67
N ASN A 86 -2.14 11.99 3.39
CA ASN A 86 -2.04 12.52 2.04
C ASN A 86 -0.57 12.61 1.60
N LEU A 87 -0.25 11.97 0.47
CA LEU A 87 1.10 11.85 -0.09
C LEU A 87 1.33 12.87 -1.22
N LYS A 88 0.46 13.88 -1.37
CA LYS A 88 0.56 14.93 -2.41
C LYS A 88 0.74 14.34 -3.81
N GLN A 89 -0.07 13.33 -4.14
CA GLN A 89 -0.07 12.61 -5.42
C GLN A 89 1.17 11.72 -5.68
N LYS A 90 1.96 11.42 -4.64
CA LYS A 90 3.11 10.50 -4.73
C LYS A 90 2.79 9.06 -4.32
N GLN A 91 1.51 8.69 -4.21
CA GLN A 91 1.10 7.34 -3.81
C GLN A 91 1.75 6.25 -4.66
N TRP A 92 1.86 6.44 -5.98
CA TRP A 92 2.50 5.44 -6.85
C TRP A 92 4.00 5.33 -6.65
N GLN A 93 4.68 6.43 -6.29
CA GLN A 93 6.09 6.38 -5.91
C GLN A 93 6.26 5.57 -4.61
N VAL A 94 5.40 5.82 -3.63
CA VAL A 94 5.40 5.09 -2.35
C VAL A 94 5.06 3.62 -2.55
N THR A 95 4.11 3.29 -3.44
CA THR A 95 3.80 1.90 -3.81
C THR A 95 5.02 1.18 -4.35
N CYS A 96 5.81 1.80 -5.22
CA CYS A 96 7.05 1.21 -5.76
C CYS A 96 8.14 0.99 -4.70
N ILE A 97 8.13 1.75 -3.60
CA ILE A 97 9.04 1.57 -2.46
C ILE A 97 8.54 0.42 -1.55
N CYS A 98 7.23 0.36 -1.33
CA CYS A 98 6.63 -0.58 -0.38
C CYS A 98 6.42 -1.98 -0.95
N PHE A 99 6.27 -2.12 -2.27
CA PHE A 99 5.89 -3.36 -2.91
C PHE A 99 6.81 -3.73 -4.08
N VAL A 100 7.09 -5.01 -4.20
CA VAL A 100 7.79 -5.64 -5.33
C VAL A 100 6.94 -6.73 -5.93
N ASN A 101 7.20 -7.09 -7.18
CA ASN A 101 6.51 -8.20 -7.84
C ASN A 101 6.96 -9.57 -7.30
N GLU A 102 6.42 -10.66 -7.85
CA GLU A 102 6.78 -12.02 -7.44
C GLU A 102 8.27 -12.35 -7.62
N ASN A 103 8.93 -11.72 -8.59
CA ASN A 103 10.35 -11.85 -8.90
C ASN A 103 11.24 -10.91 -8.06
N VAL A 104 10.68 -10.21 -7.07
CA VAL A 104 11.41 -9.23 -6.22
C VAL A 104 11.88 -8.00 -7.01
N GLU A 105 11.27 -7.72 -8.16
CA GLU A 105 11.56 -6.53 -8.95
C GLU A 105 10.62 -5.38 -8.55
N PRO A 106 11.14 -4.14 -8.46
CA PRO A 106 10.30 -2.97 -8.21
C PRO A 106 9.30 -2.72 -9.34
N PHE A 107 8.08 -2.29 -8.98
CA PHE A 107 7.13 -1.78 -9.96
C PHE A 107 7.59 -0.42 -10.52
N SER A 108 7.10 -0.08 -11.71
CA SER A 108 7.24 1.25 -12.30
C SER A 108 5.93 2.03 -12.25
N ARG A 109 6.03 3.32 -11.91
CA ARG A 109 4.89 4.24 -11.83
C ARG A 109 4.05 4.30 -13.11
N SER A 110 4.67 4.09 -14.28
CA SER A 110 3.98 4.10 -15.57
C SER A 110 2.99 2.95 -15.70
N GLN A 111 3.24 1.82 -15.03
CA GLN A 111 2.40 0.62 -15.13
C GLN A 111 1.05 0.81 -14.42
N PHE A 112 0.96 1.75 -13.47
CA PHE A 112 -0.30 2.07 -12.79
C PHE A 112 -1.21 3.01 -13.60
N ARG A 113 -0.70 3.60 -14.70
CA ARG A 113 -1.52 4.44 -15.56
C ARG A 113 -2.60 3.59 -16.23
N SER A 114 -3.79 4.16 -16.37
CA SER A 114 -4.98 3.55 -17.01
C SER A 114 -5.47 2.21 -16.45
N LEU A 115 -4.92 1.72 -15.33
CA LEU A 115 -5.47 0.55 -14.66
C LEU A 115 -6.84 0.86 -14.06
N LYS A 116 -7.65 -0.19 -13.91
CA LYS A 116 -9.03 -0.13 -13.41
C LYS A 116 -9.22 -1.17 -12.32
N ARG A 117 -10.36 -1.09 -11.64
CA ARG A 117 -10.84 -2.12 -10.73
C ARG A 117 -10.84 -3.48 -11.46
N PRO A 118 -10.22 -4.54 -10.90
CA PRO A 118 -10.28 -5.88 -11.47
C PRO A 118 -11.69 -6.46 -11.31
N GLU A 119 -12.19 -7.14 -12.35
CA GLU A 119 -13.55 -7.68 -12.39
C GLU A 119 -13.75 -8.86 -11.42
N LEU A 120 -12.84 -9.83 -11.46
CA LEU A 120 -12.98 -11.10 -10.71
C LEU A 120 -12.58 -11.00 -9.24
N THR A 121 -11.64 -10.11 -8.90
CA THR A 121 -11.01 -10.03 -7.58
C THR A 121 -11.25 -8.70 -6.87
N GLY A 122 -11.95 -7.76 -7.52
CA GLY A 122 -12.28 -6.46 -6.95
C GLY A 122 -13.01 -6.58 -5.61
N ASP A 123 -14.02 -7.46 -5.52
CA ASP A 123 -14.80 -7.66 -4.29
C ASP A 123 -13.96 -8.16 -3.12
N LYS A 124 -12.93 -8.97 -3.40
CA LYS A 124 -12.01 -9.48 -2.36
C LYS A 124 -11.16 -8.34 -1.80
N ILE A 125 -10.72 -7.44 -2.67
CA ILE A 125 -9.95 -6.25 -2.28
C ILE A 125 -10.86 -5.27 -1.53
N ASP A 126 -12.10 -5.09 -1.97
CA ASP A 126 -13.09 -4.25 -1.28
C ASP A 126 -13.32 -4.75 0.14
N LYS A 127 -13.55 -6.06 0.32
CA LYS A 127 -13.69 -6.71 1.64
C LYS A 127 -12.44 -6.53 2.49
N ALA A 128 -11.25 -6.73 1.93
CA ALA A 128 -9.99 -6.57 2.66
C ALA A 128 -9.79 -5.13 3.14
N VAL A 129 -10.02 -4.13 2.27
CA VAL A 129 -9.85 -2.72 2.63
C VAL A 129 -10.92 -2.24 3.61
N ASN A 130 -12.14 -2.81 3.57
CA ASN A 130 -13.19 -2.47 4.54
C ASN A 130 -12.79 -2.80 5.99
N LEU A 131 -11.85 -3.73 6.22
CA LEU A 131 -11.32 -4.04 7.56
C LEU A 131 -10.56 -2.86 8.18
N LEU A 132 -10.10 -1.90 7.36
CA LEU A 132 -9.39 -0.70 7.83
C LEU A 132 -10.30 0.48 8.20
N LYS A 133 -11.59 0.41 7.88
CA LYS A 133 -12.57 1.46 8.21
C LYS A 133 -12.91 1.40 9.70
#